data_AF-A0A1S8R3W9-F1
#
_entry.id   AF-A0A1S8R3W9-F1
#
_cell.length_a   1.000
_cell.length_b   1.000
_cell.length_c   1.000
_cell.angle_alpha   90.00
_cell.angle_beta   90.00
_cell.angle_gamma   90.00
#
_symmetry.space_group_name_H-M   'P 1'
#
loop_
_entity.id
_entity.type
_entity.pdbx_description
1 polymer ?
#
loop_
_entity_poly.entity_id
_entity_poly.type
_entity_poly.pdbx_seq_one_letter_code
_entity_poly.pdbx_strand_id
1 'polypeptide(L)'
;MFFQKIINRVSVLISWFYGFTILRIYDFIYIPNISFPGDPFFQHPSNKGVIRGVLSVLVYFSLIIILNYIVKLKVKEDSKKFIYKNVIAFFVGLFLFFIIGSLFIPYNETSGP
;
A
#
# COMPACT_ATOMS: atom_id res chain seq x y z
N MET A 1 2.07 -29.01 1.62
CA MET A 1 2.51 -28.12 2.73
C MET A 1 3.53 -27.07 2.32
N PHE A 2 4.57 -27.39 1.54
CA PHE A 2 5.59 -26.40 1.13
C PHE A 2 5.03 -25.28 0.23
N PHE A 3 4.30 -25.65 -0.84
CA PHE A 3 3.63 -24.68 -1.73
C PHE A 3 2.67 -23.74 -1.00
N GLN A 4 1.96 -24.23 0.02
CA GLN A 4 1.10 -23.41 0.89
C GLN A 4 1.88 -22.29 1.57
N LYS A 5 3.02 -22.65 2.19
CA LYS A 5 3.88 -21.70 2.90
C LYS A 5 4.43 -20.64 1.96
N ILE A 6 4.79 -21.02 0.73
CA ILE A 6 5.26 -20.08 -0.29
C ILE A 6 4.15 -19.10 -0.67
N ILE A 7 2.98 -19.59 -1.06
CA ILE A 7 1.86 -18.73 -1.48
C ILE A 7 1.50 -17.74 -0.38
N ASN A 8 1.49 -18.19 0.88
CA ASN A 8 1.22 -17.33 2.02
C ASN A 8 2.28 -16.25 2.25
N ARG A 9 3.55 -16.59 2.11
CA ARG A 9 4.64 -15.61 2.28
C ARG A 9 4.61 -14.59 1.14
N VAL A 10 4.45 -15.07 -0.09
CA VAL A 10 4.38 -14.22 -1.29
C VAL A 10 3.16 -13.31 -1.24
N SER A 11 1.98 -13.81 -0.86
CA SER A 11 0.77 -12.97 -0.77
C SER A 11 0.92 -11.87 0.27
N VAL A 12 1.46 -12.20 1.45
CA VAL A 12 1.75 -11.21 2.50
C VAL A 12 2.75 -10.16 2.03
N LEU A 13 3.82 -10.57 1.32
CA LEU A 13 4.80 -9.64 0.77
C LEU A 13 4.21 -8.72 -0.30
N ILE A 14 3.39 -9.26 -1.22
CA ILE A 14 2.69 -8.46 -2.23
C ILE A 14 1.75 -7.46 -1.56
N SER A 15 1.00 -7.91 -0.55
CA SER A 15 0.08 -7.07 0.21
C SER A 15 0.79 -5.91 0.90
N TRP A 16 1.93 -6.21 1.53
CA TRP A 16 2.79 -5.21 2.15
C TRP A 16 3.34 -4.21 1.13
N PHE A 17 3.91 -4.69 0.02
CA PHE A 17 4.48 -3.82 -1.02
C PHE A 17 3.41 -2.95 -1.69
N TYR A 18 2.22 -3.52 -1.91
CA TYR A 18 1.08 -2.79 -2.45
C TYR A 18 0.61 -1.70 -1.49
N GLY A 19 0.45 -2.03 -0.20
CA GLY A 19 0.13 -1.05 0.84
C GLY A 19 1.16 0.09 0.93
N PHE A 20 2.45 -0.23 0.78
CA PHE A 20 3.52 0.77 0.75
C PHE A 20 3.44 1.71 -0.46
N THR A 21 3.04 1.19 -1.63
CA THR A 21 3.08 1.94 -2.90
C THR A 21 1.76 2.61 -3.26
N ILE A 22 0.65 2.28 -2.59
CA ILE A 22 -0.70 2.74 -2.95
C ILE A 22 -0.84 4.27 -2.99
N LEU A 23 -0.14 4.99 -2.11
CA LEU A 23 -0.20 6.45 -2.05
C LEU A 23 0.37 7.14 -3.30
N ARG A 24 1.24 6.46 -4.07
CA ARG A 24 1.63 6.92 -5.43
C ARG A 24 0.47 6.92 -6.39
N ILE A 25 -0.40 5.92 -6.30
CA ILE A 25 -1.54 5.73 -7.21
C ILE A 25 -2.61 6.78 -6.94
N TYR A 26 -2.75 7.21 -5.69
CA TYR A 26 -3.62 8.31 -5.33
C TYR A 26 -3.05 9.71 -5.69
N ASP A 27 -1.90 9.79 -6.38
CA ASP A 27 -1.16 11.03 -6.64
C ASP A 27 -0.78 11.82 -5.37
N PHE A 28 -0.65 11.15 -4.22
CA PHE A 28 -0.27 11.83 -2.96
C PHE A 28 1.24 12.09 -2.85
N ILE A 29 2.08 11.47 -3.69
CA ILE A 29 3.53 11.69 -3.63
C ILE A 29 3.92 12.87 -4.52
N TYR A 30 4.66 13.80 -3.92
CA TYR A 30 5.31 14.94 -4.57
C TYR A 30 6.02 14.55 -5.88
N ILE A 31 5.56 15.12 -7.00
CA ILE A 31 6.33 15.20 -8.25
C ILE A 31 6.79 16.67 -8.35
N PRO A 32 8.10 16.95 -8.52
CA PRO A 32 8.71 18.26 -8.27
C PRO A 32 8.24 19.47 -9.12
N ASN A 33 7.20 19.34 -9.94
CA ASN A 33 6.77 20.40 -10.86
C ASN A 33 5.49 21.15 -10.47
N ILE A 34 4.74 20.77 -9.41
CA ILE A 34 3.43 21.39 -9.12
C ILE A 34 3.10 21.40 -7.61
N SER A 35 3.75 22.22 -6.79
CA SER A 35 3.45 22.23 -5.35
C SER A 35 3.80 23.52 -4.63
N PHE A 36 2.95 23.85 -3.65
CA PHE A 36 3.02 25.04 -2.82
C PHE A 36 4.14 24.95 -1.77
N PRO A 37 4.75 26.08 -1.39
CA PRO A 37 5.77 26.11 -0.34
C PRO A 37 5.11 25.88 1.03
N GLY A 38 5.47 24.75 1.68
CA GLY A 38 5.07 24.45 3.06
C GLY A 38 4.47 23.06 3.31
N ASP A 39 4.17 22.28 2.26
CA ASP A 39 3.51 20.98 2.42
C ASP A 39 4.50 19.83 2.66
N PRO A 40 4.33 19.06 3.76
CA PRO A 40 5.23 17.97 4.13
C PRO A 40 4.91 16.75 3.26
N PHE A 41 5.59 16.59 2.12
CA PHE A 41 5.61 15.38 1.26
C PHE A 41 4.32 14.98 0.55
N PHE A 42 3.19 15.25 1.16
CA PHE A 42 1.88 14.86 0.69
C PHE A 42 1.23 16.01 -0.05
N GLN A 43 0.92 15.79 -1.31
CA GLN A 43 0.03 16.70 -2.05
C GLN A 43 -1.42 16.29 -1.78
N HIS A 44 -2.33 17.26 -1.82
CA HIS A 44 -3.75 16.93 -1.88
C HIS A 44 -4.03 16.13 -3.15
N PRO A 45 -4.67 14.95 -3.04
CA PRO A 45 -4.91 14.12 -4.20
C PRO A 45 -5.86 14.82 -5.15
N SER A 46 -5.60 14.71 -6.45
CA SER A 46 -6.59 15.13 -7.44
C SER A 46 -7.83 14.25 -7.35
N ASN A 47 -9.01 14.76 -7.73
CA ASN A 47 -10.23 13.93 -7.83
C ASN A 47 -10.00 12.67 -8.68
N LYS A 48 -9.17 12.78 -9.73
CA LYS A 48 -8.77 11.65 -10.58
C LYS A 48 -7.89 10.66 -9.84
N GLY A 49 -6.94 11.13 -9.03
CA GLY A 49 -6.07 10.31 -8.17
C GLY A 49 -6.87 9.56 -7.12
N VAL A 50 -7.82 10.21 -6.44
CA VAL A 50 -8.73 9.56 -5.49
C VAL A 50 -9.51 8.43 -6.15
N ILE A 51 -10.13 8.66 -7.30
CA ILE A 51 -10.90 7.64 -8.02
C ILE A 51 -10.00 6.46 -8.41
N ARG A 52 -8.80 6.73 -8.95
CA ARG A 52 -7.82 5.67 -9.32
C ARG A 52 -7.38 4.86 -8.11
N GLY A 53 -7.07 5.51 -7.00
CA GLY A 53 -6.63 4.86 -5.77
C GLY A 53 -7.72 3.99 -5.16
N VAL A 54 -8.97 4.48 -5.09
CA VAL A 54 -10.10 3.68 -4.60
C VAL A 54 -10.34 2.47 -5.49
N LEU A 55 -10.38 2.67 -6.82
CA LEU A 55 -10.54 1.57 -7.77
C LEU A 55 -9.42 0.54 -7.64
N SER A 56 -8.17 0.96 -7.47
CA SER A 56 -7.05 0.03 -7.35
C SER A 56 -7.15 -0.79 -6.06
N VAL A 57 -7.54 -0.17 -4.94
CA VAL A 57 -7.76 -0.87 -3.66
C VAL A 57 -8.86 -1.93 -3.80
N LEU A 58 -9.98 -1.58 -4.46
CA LEU A 58 -11.08 -2.50 -4.72
C LEU A 58 -10.64 -3.70 -5.57
N VAL A 59 -9.88 -3.44 -6.64
CA VAL A 59 -9.32 -4.50 -7.50
C VAL A 59 -8.37 -5.40 -6.69
N TYR A 60 -7.50 -4.81 -5.89
CA TYR A 60 -6.56 -5.56 -5.05
C TYR A 60 -7.27 -6.49 -4.06
N PHE A 61 -8.27 -6.00 -3.31
CA PHE A 61 -9.02 -6.85 -2.38
C PHE A 61 -9.82 -7.94 -3.11
N SER A 62 -10.34 -7.64 -4.31
CA SER A 62 -10.99 -8.64 -5.15
C SER A 62 -10.03 -9.76 -5.55
N LEU A 63 -8.79 -9.42 -5.92
CA LEU A 63 -7.74 -10.40 -6.24
C LEU A 63 -7.36 -11.25 -5.03
N ILE A 64 -7.27 -10.66 -3.83
CA ILE A 64 -6.99 -11.41 -2.59
C ILE A 64 -8.11 -12.41 -2.28
N ILE A 65 -9.38 -12.04 -2.51
CA ILE A 65 -10.53 -12.94 -2.34
C ILE A 65 -10.47 -14.11 -3.34
N ILE A 66 -10.18 -13.83 -4.61
CA ILE A 66 -10.02 -14.86 -5.66
C ILE A 66 -8.86 -15.79 -5.30
N LEU A 67 -7.71 -15.25 -4.90
CA LEU A 67 -6.54 -16.02 -4.49
C LEU A 67 -6.87 -16.90 -3.28
N ASN A 68 -7.55 -16.36 -2.28
CA ASN A 68 -8.02 -17.11 -1.12
C ASN A 68 -8.94 -18.26 -1.51
N TYR A 69 -9.87 -18.06 -2.46
CA TYR A 69 -10.73 -19.13 -2.95
C TYR A 69 -9.92 -20.27 -3.60
N ILE A 70 -8.94 -19.94 -4.44
CA ILE A 70 -8.04 -20.91 -5.09
C ILE A 70 -7.21 -21.68 -4.05
N VAL A 71 -6.66 -20.98 -3.05
CA VAL A 71 -5.85 -21.58 -1.98
C VAL A 71 -6.71 -22.47 -1.07
N LYS A 72 -7.94 -22.06 -0.75
CA LYS A 72 -8.90 -22.86 0.01
C LYS A 72 -9.20 -24.19 -0.71
N LEU A 73 -9.50 -24.13 -2.01
CA LEU A 73 -9.81 -25.30 -2.81
C LEU A 73 -8.64 -26.29 -2.93
N LYS A 74 -7.42 -25.78 -3.15
CA LYS A 74 -6.25 -26.63 -3.43
C LYS A 74 -5.49 -27.07 -2.18
N VAL A 75 -5.54 -26.28 -1.11
CA VAL A 75 -4.58 -26.39 0.00
C VAL A 75 -5.25 -26.47 1.37
N LYS A 76 -6.59 -26.41 1.42
CA LYS A 76 -7.40 -26.50 2.66
C LYS A 76 -6.93 -25.52 3.75
N GLU A 77 -6.52 -24.32 3.34
CA GLU A 77 -6.14 -23.28 4.29
C GLU A 77 -7.37 -22.60 4.91
N ASP A 78 -7.21 -22.17 6.16
CA ASP A 78 -8.20 -21.37 6.85
C ASP A 78 -8.32 -19.98 6.22
N SER A 79 -9.41 -19.79 5.47
CA SER A 79 -9.68 -18.60 4.68
C SER A 79 -9.64 -17.30 5.48
N LYS A 80 -10.15 -17.34 6.73
CA LYS A 80 -10.20 -16.13 7.57
C LYS A 80 -8.79 -15.67 7.92
N LYS A 81 -7.92 -16.62 8.30
CA LYS A 81 -6.53 -16.36 8.67
C LYS A 81 -5.71 -15.85 7.50
N PHE A 82 -5.96 -16.37 6.29
CA PHE A 82 -5.28 -15.90 5.07
C PHE A 82 -5.62 -14.43 4.77
N ILE A 83 -6.90 -14.09 4.73
CA ILE A 83 -7.36 -12.72 4.46
C ILE A 83 -6.80 -11.76 5.52
N TYR A 84 -6.95 -12.11 6.80
CA TYR A 84 -6.52 -11.26 7.90
C TYR A 84 -5.03 -10.91 7.85
N LYS A 85 -4.16 -11.87 7.52
CA LYS A 85 -2.72 -11.63 7.35
C LYS A 85 -2.42 -10.65 6.22
N ASN A 86 -3.10 -10.79 5.08
CA ASN A 86 -2.90 -9.90 3.93
C ASN A 86 -3.40 -8.49 4.22
N VAL A 87 -4.56 -8.35 4.89
CA VAL A 87 -5.10 -7.06 5.33
C VAL A 87 -4.14 -6.37 6.29
N ILE A 88 -3.64 -7.07 7.32
CA ILE A 88 -2.64 -6.50 8.24
C ILE A 88 -1.39 -6.07 7.47
N ALA A 89 -0.87 -6.94 6.60
CA ALA A 89 0.33 -6.64 5.83
C ALA A 89 0.16 -5.38 4.97
N PHE A 90 -1.00 -5.22 4.34
CA PHE A 90 -1.37 -4.01 3.60
C PHE A 90 -1.31 -2.75 4.48
N PHE A 91 -1.94 -2.77 5.65
CA PHE A 91 -1.91 -1.63 6.57
C PHE A 91 -0.51 -1.35 7.13
N VAL A 92 0.27 -2.40 7.41
CA VAL A 92 1.68 -2.26 7.85
C VAL A 92 2.52 -1.61 6.74
N GLY A 93 2.33 -1.99 5.48
CA GLY A 93 3.00 -1.37 4.34
C GLY A 93 2.63 0.11 4.21
N LEU A 94 1.33 0.42 4.32
CA LEU A 94 0.82 1.78 4.29
C LEU A 94 1.40 2.64 5.42
N PHE A 95 1.45 2.10 6.64
CA PHE A 95 2.04 2.78 7.80
C PHE A 95 3.55 3.01 7.66
N LEU A 96 4.30 2.04 7.14
CA LEU A 96 5.72 2.19 6.87
C LEU A 96 6.00 3.27 5.83
N PHE A 97 5.13 3.43 4.84
CA PHE A 97 5.23 4.54 3.90
C PHE A 97 5.12 5.89 4.61
N PHE A 98 4.18 6.05 5.55
CA PHE A 98 4.07 7.29 6.34
C PHE A 98 5.33 7.58 7.16
N ILE A 99 5.90 6.56 7.83
CA ILE A 99 7.14 6.71 8.60
C ILE A 99 8.30 7.09 7.68
N ILE A 100 8.53 6.33 6.61
CA ILE A 100 9.65 6.57 5.70
C ILE A 100 9.49 7.91 4.98
N GLY A 101 8.29 8.23 4.50
CA GLY A 101 7.97 9.54 3.91
C GLY A 101 8.25 10.70 4.85
N SER A 102 7.98 10.54 6.15
CA SER A 102 8.32 11.56 7.17
C SER A 102 9.82 11.67 7.48
N LEU A 103 10.61 10.62 7.24
CA LEU A 103 12.08 10.65 7.45
C LEU A 103 12.82 11.33 6.30
N PHE A 104 12.22 11.41 5.10
CA PHE A 104 12.82 12.05 3.94
C PHE A 104 12.61 13.57 3.89
N ILE A 105 12.05 14.19 4.95
CA ILE A 105 12.00 15.63 5.10
C ILE A 105 13.36 16.22 4.75
N PRO A 106 13.52 17.03 3.67
CA PRO A 106 14.67 17.89 3.61
C PRO A 106 14.57 18.69 4.89
N TYR A 107 15.56 18.49 5.75
CA TYR A 107 15.93 19.41 6.78
C TYR A 107 16.20 20.72 6.04
N ASN A 108 15.14 21.46 5.68
CA ASN A 108 15.21 22.85 5.30
C ASN A 108 15.40 23.58 6.62
N GLU A 109 16.55 23.31 7.21
CA GLU A 109 17.21 24.17 8.14
C GLU A 109 17.39 25.50 7.41
N THR A 110 16.60 26.46 7.87
CA THR A 110 17.17 27.70 8.38
C THR A 110 18.15 28.39 7.44
N SER A 111 17.61 29.09 6.45
CA SER A 111 18.14 30.41 6.15
C SER A 111 16.99 31.34 5.79
N GLY A 112 16.50 32.05 6.82
CA GLY A 112 16.08 33.43 6.62
C GLY A 112 17.24 34.19 5.95
N PRO A 113 16.92 35.17 5.11
CA PRO A 113 16.46 36.47 5.59
C PRO A 113 15.07 36.87 5.13
#